data_AF-A0A7S3IU38-F1
#
_entry.id   AF-A0A7S3IU38-F1
#
_cell.length_a   1.000
_cell.length_b   1.000
_cell.length_c   1.000
_cell.angle_alpha   90.00
_cell.angle_beta   90.00
_cell.angle_gamma   90.00
#
_symmetry.space_group_name_H-M   'P 1'
#
loop_
_entity.id
_entity.type
_entity.pdbx_description
1 polymer ?
#
loop_
_entity_poly.entity_id
_entity_poly.type
_entity_poly.pdbx_seq_one_letter_code
_entity_poly.pdbx_strand_id
1 'polypeptide(L)'
;QDSFRGSSPVLSTDGPIMQKVILLTYFIFTSLSTVGLGDFHPVSNAERLAGAFILLFGVMVTSFIMENFTKMIAQISQLRTDYYEQNSELSLFLRTLERFNKGKKIPQEFQEEVLSYFEYRWKFNRNNAISTQEDFDLLNQLPETVQNQIY
;
A
#
# COMPACT_ATOMS: atom_id res chain seq x y z
N GLN A 1 -26.37 2.93 52.14
CA GLN A 1 -25.25 3.04 51.18
C GLN A 1 -25.65 2.16 50.01
N ASP A 2 -26.36 2.72 49.03
CA ASP A 2 -26.67 2.03 47.76
C ASP A 2 -27.22 3.08 46.78
N SER A 3 -26.31 3.86 46.19
CA SER A 3 -26.63 4.89 45.20
C SER A 3 -25.68 4.85 44.00
N PHE A 4 -25.32 3.65 43.55
CA PHE A 4 -24.42 3.46 42.42
C PHE A 4 -24.84 2.31 41.51
N ARG A 5 -26.13 2.25 41.17
CA ARG A 5 -26.54 1.62 39.90
C ARG A 5 -26.54 2.72 38.86
N GLY A 6 -25.37 2.90 38.23
CA GLY A 6 -25.20 3.81 37.11
C GLY A 6 -26.25 3.51 36.06
N SER A 7 -27.09 4.50 35.78
CA SER A 7 -27.96 4.51 34.62
C SER A 7 -27.06 4.34 33.40
N SER A 8 -27.04 3.14 32.81
CA SER A 8 -26.43 2.93 31.50
C SER A 8 -26.99 4.00 30.57
N PRO A 9 -26.17 4.66 29.73
CA PRO A 9 -26.66 5.60 28.73
C PRO A 9 -27.36 4.79 27.63
N VAL A 10 -28.55 4.29 27.96
CA VAL A 10 -29.49 3.74 27.00
C VAL A 10 -29.81 4.91 26.07
N LEU A 11 -29.63 4.69 24.77
CA LEU A 11 -29.91 5.67 23.72
C LEU A 11 -31.30 6.26 24.01
N SER A 12 -31.37 7.49 24.53
CA SER A 12 -32.63 8.04 25.02
C SER A 12 -33.58 8.16 23.83
N THR A 13 -34.65 7.37 23.88
CA THR A 13 -35.60 7.24 22.78
C THR A 13 -36.34 8.55 22.50
N ASP A 14 -36.21 9.54 23.39
CA ASP A 14 -36.92 10.82 23.37
C ASP A 14 -36.11 12.00 22.80
N GLY A 15 -34.92 11.74 22.20
CA GLY A 15 -34.10 12.76 21.54
C GLY A 15 -34.41 12.98 20.05
N PRO A 16 -34.09 14.16 19.48
CA PRO A 16 -34.21 14.44 18.05
C PRO A 16 -33.39 13.45 17.20
N ILE A 17 -33.95 13.03 16.06
CA ILE A 17 -33.40 11.98 15.18
C ILE A 17 -31.92 12.19 14.85
N MET A 18 -31.53 13.45 14.60
CA MET A 18 -30.15 13.83 14.30
C MET A 18 -29.16 13.38 15.38
N GLN A 19 -29.50 13.56 16.66
CA GLN A 19 -28.62 13.16 17.76
C GLN A 19 -28.40 11.65 17.80
N LYS A 20 -29.45 10.86 17.49
CA LYS A 20 -29.35 9.40 17.45
C LYS A 20 -28.44 8.92 16.33
N VAL A 21 -28.54 9.51 15.14
CA VAL A 21 -27.68 9.17 14.00
C VAL A 21 -26.21 9.47 14.33
N ILE A 22 -25.93 10.60 14.96
CA ILE A 22 -24.57 10.97 15.39
C ILE A 22 -24.03 9.97 16.41
N LEU A 23 -24.83 9.62 17.43
CA LEU A 23 -24.43 8.66 18.46
C LEU A 23 -24.19 7.25 17.90
N LEU A 24 -25.06 6.76 17.01
CA LEU A 24 -24.88 5.47 16.34
C LEU A 24 -23.65 5.44 15.45
N THR A 25 -23.41 6.52 14.69
CA THR A 25 -22.21 6.65 13.84
C THR A 25 -20.94 6.66 14.68
N TYR A 26 -20.95 7.40 15.80
CA TYR A 26 -19.84 7.42 16.75
C TYR A 26 -19.58 6.03 17.36
N PHE A 27 -20.61 5.32 17.81
CA PHE A 27 -20.47 3.97 18.37
C PHE A 27 -19.92 2.97 17.33
N ILE A 28 -20.45 2.99 16.10
CA ILE A 28 -19.98 2.12 15.02
C ILE A 28 -18.53 2.46 14.65
N PHE A 29 -18.19 3.73 14.50
CA PHE A 29 -16.84 4.16 14.10
C PHE A 29 -15.78 3.82 15.16
N THR A 30 -16.06 4.08 16.45
CA THR A 30 -15.14 3.77 17.56
C THR A 30 -14.96 2.25 17.74
N SER A 31 -16.01 1.47 17.49
CA SER A 31 -15.92 0.00 17.55
C SER A 31 -15.19 -0.58 16.33
N LEU A 32 -15.44 -0.04 15.13
CA LEU A 32 -14.79 -0.48 13.89
C LEU A 32 -13.30 -0.11 13.85
N SER A 33 -12.95 1.06 14.38
CA SER A 33 -11.55 1.50 14.54
C SER A 33 -10.80 0.77 15.67
N THR A 34 -11.44 -0.19 16.34
CA THR A 34 -10.89 -0.97 17.46
C THR A 34 -10.52 -0.13 18.70
N VAL A 35 -10.95 1.13 18.77
CA VAL A 35 -10.72 2.02 19.92
C VAL A 35 -11.60 1.60 21.11
N GLY A 36 -12.89 1.34 20.86
CA GLY A 36 -13.80 0.74 21.83
C GLY A 36 -13.88 1.45 23.18
N LEU A 37 -14.30 2.72 23.20
CA LEU A 37 -14.32 3.56 24.40
C LEU A 37 -15.23 3.04 25.54
N GLY A 38 -16.22 2.20 25.22
CA GLY A 38 -17.05 1.49 26.19
C GLY A 38 -18.17 2.32 26.84
N ASP A 39 -18.30 3.59 26.44
CA ASP A 39 -19.39 4.50 26.84
C ASP A 39 -20.76 4.02 26.33
N PHE A 40 -20.81 3.50 25.11
CA PHE A 40 -21.95 2.78 24.56
C PHE A 40 -21.60 1.30 24.39
N HIS A 41 -22.46 0.41 24.88
CA HIS A 41 -22.27 -1.03 24.73
C HIS A 41 -23.62 -1.77 24.70
N PRO A 42 -23.71 -2.90 23.97
CA PRO A 42 -24.94 -3.69 23.91
C PRO A 42 -25.23 -4.36 25.26
N VAL A 43 -26.43 -4.10 25.80
CA VAL A 43 -26.86 -4.66 27.09
C VAL A 43 -27.67 -5.93 26.86
N SER A 44 -28.51 -5.94 25.83
CA SER A 44 -29.35 -7.09 25.47
C SER A 44 -28.58 -8.17 24.72
N ASN A 45 -28.93 -9.45 24.93
CA ASN A 45 -28.35 -10.56 24.18
C ASN A 45 -28.57 -10.45 22.66
N ALA A 46 -29.71 -9.89 22.25
CA ALA A 46 -29.99 -9.65 20.83
C ALA A 46 -29.10 -8.55 20.23
N GLU A 47 -28.86 -7.47 20.98
CA GLU A 47 -27.97 -6.37 20.58
C GLU A 47 -26.51 -6.84 20.49
N ARG A 48 -26.09 -7.72 21.41
CA ARG A 48 -24.74 -8.33 21.39
C ARG A 48 -24.53 -9.17 20.13
N LEU A 49 -25.51 -9.98 19.76
CA LEU A 49 -25.44 -10.80 18.55
C LEU A 49 -25.42 -9.93 17.29
N ALA A 50 -26.30 -8.93 17.20
CA ALA A 50 -26.31 -7.99 16.07
C ALA A 50 -24.99 -7.20 15.97
N GLY A 51 -24.46 -6.70 17.10
CA GLY A 51 -23.18 -6.01 17.16
C GLY A 51 -22.02 -6.89 16.71
N ALA A 52 -21.99 -8.16 17.12
CA ALA A 52 -20.97 -9.11 16.67
C ALA A 52 -20.98 -9.31 15.14
N PHE A 53 -22.16 -9.46 14.52
CA PHE A 53 -22.28 -9.57 13.06
C PHE A 53 -21.86 -8.29 12.34
N ILE A 54 -22.25 -7.12 12.84
CA ILE A 54 -21.87 -5.81 12.28
C ILE A 54 -20.35 -5.61 12.34
N LEU A 55 -19.72 -5.97 13.47
CA LEU A 55 -18.27 -5.88 13.63
C LEU A 55 -17.53 -6.85 12.72
N LEU A 56 -18.02 -8.09 12.58
CA LEU A 56 -17.42 -9.08 11.68
C LEU A 56 -17.44 -8.58 10.22
N PHE A 57 -18.60 -8.08 9.76
CA PHE A 57 -18.71 -7.50 8.41
C PHE A 57 -17.84 -6.25 8.26
N GLY A 58 -17.80 -5.40 9.29
CA GLY A 58 -16.95 -4.21 9.31
C GLY A 58 -15.47 -4.56 9.13
N VAL A 59 -14.96 -5.54 9.88
CA VAL A 59 -13.56 -6.01 9.78
C VAL A 59 -13.28 -6.62 8.41
N MET A 60 -14.24 -7.31 7.81
CA MET A 60 -14.11 -7.83 6.45
C MET A 60 -13.92 -6.70 5.42
N VAL A 61 -14.73 -5.63 5.52
CA VAL A 61 -14.63 -4.47 4.63
C VAL A 61 -13.33 -3.71 4.84
N THR A 62 -12.92 -3.47 6.09
CA THR A 62 -11.65 -2.77 6.37
C THR A 62 -10.45 -3.56 5.88
N SER A 63 -10.47 -4.89 5.99
CA SER A 63 -9.43 -5.77 5.47
C SER A 63 -9.35 -5.71 3.94
N PHE A 64 -10.49 -5.73 3.25
CA PHE A 64 -10.53 -5.60 1.79
C PHE A 64 -9.99 -4.24 1.31
N ILE A 65 -10.33 -3.15 1.99
CA ILE A 65 -9.79 -1.82 1.67
C ILE A 65 -8.28 -1.79 1.91
N MET A 66 -7.81 -2.34 3.03
CA MET A 66 -6.38 -2.44 3.34
C MET A 66 -5.63 -3.26 2.30
N GLU A 67 -6.18 -4.35 1.80
CA GLU A 67 -5.55 -5.16 0.75
C GLU A 67 -5.33 -4.33 -0.52
N ASN A 68 -6.33 -3.58 -0.97
CA ASN A 68 -6.20 -2.69 -2.12
C ASN A 68 -5.16 -1.58 -1.88
N PHE A 69 -5.15 -1.03 -0.66
CA PHE A 69 -4.17 -0.02 -0.29
C PHE A 69 -2.74 -0.57 -0.27
N THR A 70 -2.53 -1.78 0.27
CA THR A 70 -1.23 -2.46 0.24
C THR A 70 -0.78 -2.74 -1.18
N LYS A 71 -1.68 -3.19 -2.08
CA LYS A 71 -1.36 -3.38 -3.50
C LYS A 71 -0.90 -2.09 -4.16
N MET A 72 -1.60 -0.98 -3.90
CA MET A 72 -1.21 0.34 -4.40
C MET A 72 0.17 0.76 -3.88
N ILE A 73 0.44 0.58 -2.58
CA ILE A 73 1.76 0.87 -1.99
C ILE A 73 2.84 -0.02 -2.59
N ALA A 74 2.55 -1.29 -2.82
CA ALA A 74 3.48 -2.24 -3.43
C ALA A 74 3.85 -1.81 -4.85
N GLN A 75 2.87 -1.40 -5.67
CA GLN A 75 3.13 -0.88 -7.02
C GLN A 75 4.00 0.38 -7.00
N ILE A 76 3.70 1.35 -6.11
CA ILE A 76 4.54 2.55 -5.96
C ILE A 76 5.95 2.19 -5.49
N SER A 77 6.06 1.21 -4.59
CA SER A 77 7.34 0.76 -4.07
C SER A 77 8.17 0.02 -5.11
N GLN A 78 7.55 -0.81 -5.97
CA GLN A 78 8.22 -1.49 -7.09
C GLN A 78 8.89 -0.49 -8.03
N LEU A 79 8.17 0.55 -8.46
CA LEU A 79 8.75 1.62 -9.30
C LEU A 79 9.98 2.29 -8.68
N ARG A 80 10.00 2.39 -7.35
CA ARG A 80 11.14 2.94 -6.62
C ARG A 80 12.27 1.91 -6.45
N THR A 81 11.94 0.66 -6.17
CA THR A 81 12.90 -0.43 -5.97
C THR A 81 13.66 -0.71 -7.25
N ASP A 82 12.99 -0.78 -8.40
CA ASP A 82 13.63 -1.03 -9.70
C ASP A 82 14.73 -0.01 -9.99
N TYR A 83 14.51 1.25 -9.64
CA TYR A 83 15.49 2.32 -9.77
C TYR A 83 16.73 2.11 -8.86
N TYR A 84 16.50 1.73 -7.61
CA TYR A 84 17.60 1.52 -6.66
C TYR A 84 18.37 0.22 -6.94
N GLU A 85 17.68 -0.84 -7.35
CA GLU A 85 18.28 -2.13 -7.68
C GLU A 85 19.22 -2.00 -8.90
N GLN A 86 18.79 -1.34 -9.97
CA GLN A 86 19.62 -1.10 -11.17
C GLN A 86 20.94 -0.37 -10.84
N ASN A 87 20.85 0.69 -10.03
CA ASN A 87 22.04 1.41 -9.57
C ASN A 87 22.95 0.53 -8.69
N SER A 88 22.35 -0.30 -7.83
CA SER A 88 23.10 -1.21 -6.96
C SER A 88 23.82 -2.30 -7.75
N GLU A 89 23.19 -2.89 -8.77
CA GLU A 89 23.79 -3.90 -9.64
C GLU A 89 24.97 -3.36 -10.43
N LEU A 90 24.84 -2.15 -10.98
CA LEU A 90 25.93 -1.50 -11.69
C LEU A 90 27.11 -1.18 -10.76
N SER A 91 26.83 -0.73 -9.53
CA SER A 91 27.88 -0.54 -8.52
C SER A 91 28.59 -1.86 -8.18
N LEU A 92 27.86 -2.97 -8.11
CA LEU A 92 28.42 -4.30 -7.86
C LEU A 92 29.26 -4.79 -9.04
N PHE A 93 28.80 -4.55 -10.27
CA PHE A 93 29.55 -4.85 -11.49
C PHE A 93 30.88 -4.09 -11.53
N LEU A 94 30.88 -2.78 -11.24
CA LEU A 94 32.09 -1.97 -11.18
C LEU A 94 33.07 -2.49 -10.11
N ARG A 95 32.58 -2.85 -8.92
CA ARG A 95 33.42 -3.48 -7.87
C ARG A 95 33.99 -4.82 -8.32
N THR A 96 33.23 -5.60 -9.09
CA THR A 96 33.68 -6.88 -9.62
C THR A 96 34.79 -6.68 -10.66
N LEU A 97 34.70 -5.65 -11.50
CA LEU A 97 35.77 -5.29 -12.44
C LEU A 97 37.08 -4.93 -11.74
N GLU A 98 37.04 -4.24 -10.59
CA GLU A 98 38.25 -3.96 -9.81
C GLU A 98 38.97 -5.25 -9.39
N ARG A 99 38.19 -6.28 -9.01
CA ARG A 99 38.73 -7.60 -8.67
C ARG A 99 39.42 -8.26 -9.86
N PHE A 100 38.84 -8.18 -11.06
CA PHE A 100 39.43 -8.72 -12.29
C PHE A 100 40.62 -7.88 -12.80
N ASN A 101 40.67 -6.60 -12.46
CA ASN A 101 41.78 -5.70 -12.78
C ASN A 101 42.96 -5.80 -11.79
N LYS A 102 43.18 -6.98 -11.21
CA LYS A 102 44.26 -7.26 -10.23
C LYS A 102 44.22 -6.33 -9.01
N GLY A 103 43.03 -5.89 -8.60
CA GLY A 103 42.85 -4.99 -7.45
C GLY A 103 43.20 -3.53 -7.73
N LYS A 104 43.48 -3.15 -9.00
CA LYS A 104 43.58 -1.74 -9.38
C LYS A 104 42.18 -1.12 -9.35
N LYS A 105 41.98 -0.23 -8.39
CA LYS A 105 40.75 0.55 -8.25
C LYS A 105 40.51 1.37 -9.51
N ILE A 106 39.25 1.42 -9.93
CA ILE A 106 38.83 2.32 -11.00
C ILE A 106 38.76 3.73 -10.39
N PRO A 107 39.29 4.78 -11.05
CA PRO A 107 39.21 6.15 -10.54
C PRO A 107 37.77 6.53 -10.19
N GLN A 108 37.57 7.16 -9.05
CA GLN A 108 36.23 7.51 -8.56
C GLN A 108 35.47 8.38 -9.56
N GLU A 109 36.14 9.35 -10.19
CA GLU A 109 35.55 10.21 -11.23
C GLU A 109 34.96 9.40 -12.39
N PHE A 110 35.65 8.35 -12.85
CA PHE A 110 35.15 7.48 -13.91
C PHE A 110 33.97 6.61 -13.44
N GLN A 111 33.97 6.15 -12.19
CA GLN A 111 32.83 5.43 -11.64
C GLN A 111 31.57 6.31 -11.60
N GLU A 112 31.72 7.57 -11.18
CA GLU A 112 30.64 8.55 -11.14
C GLU A 112 30.14 8.91 -12.54
N GLU A 113 31.03 9.05 -13.52
CA GLU A 113 30.67 9.26 -14.93
C GLU A 113 29.86 8.07 -15.49
N VAL A 114 30.29 6.84 -15.22
CA VAL A 114 29.56 5.63 -15.66
C VAL A 114 28.19 5.54 -15.00
N LEU A 115 28.11 5.74 -13.68
CA LEU A 115 26.85 5.72 -12.94
C LEU A 115 25.87 6.77 -13.48
N SER A 116 26.32 8.01 -13.67
CA SER A 116 25.46 9.11 -14.17
C SER A 116 25.00 8.88 -15.61
N TYR A 117 25.85 8.31 -16.48
CA TYR A 117 25.46 7.92 -17.83
C TYR A 117 24.36 6.86 -17.82
N PHE A 118 24.50 5.79 -17.02
CA PHE A 118 23.50 4.72 -16.96
C PHE A 118 22.22 5.18 -16.27
N GLU A 119 22.29 6.03 -15.25
CA GLU A 119 21.13 6.66 -14.62
C GLU A 119 20.31 7.47 -15.64
N TYR A 120 20.99 8.32 -16.43
CA TYR A 120 20.36 9.03 -17.54
C TYR A 120 19.74 8.04 -18.54
N ARG A 121 20.52 7.06 -18.99
CA ARG A 121 20.04 6.07 -19.97
C ARG A 121 18.81 5.33 -19.47
N TRP A 122 18.78 4.82 -18.24
CA TRP A 122 17.62 4.09 -17.70
C TRP A 122 16.39 4.98 -17.52
N LYS A 123 16.58 6.24 -17.13
CA LYS A 123 15.49 7.21 -17.00
C LYS A 123 14.85 7.57 -18.34
N PHE A 124 15.63 7.58 -19.42
CA PHE A 124 15.16 7.96 -20.77
C PHE A 124 15.02 6.77 -21.74
N ASN A 125 15.27 5.54 -21.29
CA ASN A 125 15.14 4.35 -22.13
C ASN A 125 13.65 4.00 -22.33
N ARG A 126 13.14 4.29 -23.53
CA ARG A 126 11.77 4.00 -23.96
C ARG A 126 11.41 2.51 -23.85
N ASN A 127 12.39 1.62 -23.92
CA ASN A 127 12.17 0.16 -23.92
C ASN A 127 12.27 -0.46 -22.52
N ASN A 128 12.51 0.35 -21.46
CA ASN A 128 12.51 -0.14 -20.08
C ASN A 128 11.11 -0.63 -19.64
N ALA A 129 10.06 -0.13 -20.30
CA ALA A 129 8.68 -0.56 -20.11
C ALA A 129 8.38 -1.96 -20.68
N ILE A 130 9.33 -2.57 -21.42
CA ILE A 130 9.20 -3.91 -21.97
C ILE A 130 10.21 -4.79 -21.24
N SER A 131 9.83 -5.27 -20.06
CA SER A 131 10.73 -6.02 -19.19
C SER A 131 10.14 -7.37 -18.77
N THR A 132 8.82 -7.51 -18.81
CA THR A 132 8.13 -8.75 -18.46
C THR A 132 7.67 -9.53 -19.69
N GLN A 133 7.44 -10.83 -19.51
CA GLN A 133 6.88 -11.69 -20.57
C GLN A 133 5.53 -11.16 -21.08
N GLU A 134 4.71 -10.58 -20.19
CA GLU A 134 3.44 -9.94 -20.54
C GLU A 134 3.64 -8.74 -21.46
N ASP A 135 4.68 -7.92 -21.25
CA ASP A 135 4.96 -6.78 -22.13
C ASP A 135 5.35 -7.23 -23.55
N PHE A 136 6.10 -8.32 -23.67
CA PHE A 136 6.42 -8.93 -24.97
C PHE A 136 5.18 -9.50 -25.65
N ASP A 137 4.28 -10.12 -24.89
CA ASP A 137 3.02 -10.64 -25.42
C ASP A 137 2.10 -9.50 -25.89
N LEU A 138 2.12 -8.34 -25.22
CA LEU A 138 1.43 -7.12 -25.66
C LEU A 138 2.05 -6.52 -26.92
N LEU A 139 3.38 -6.50 -27.03
CA LEU A 139 4.06 -6.03 -28.25
C LEU A 139 3.69 -6.89 -29.46
N ASN A 140 3.63 -8.20 -29.28
CA ASN A 140 3.26 -9.15 -30.34
C ASN A 140 1.81 -8.99 -30.83
N GLN A 141 0.95 -8.34 -30.03
CA GLN A 141 -0.42 -7.99 -30.43
C GLN A 141 -0.49 -6.70 -31.25
N LEU A 142 0.56 -5.88 -31.26
CA LEU A 142 0.58 -4.64 -32.04
C LEU A 142 0.77 -4.92 -33.54
N PRO A 143 0.22 -4.08 -34.44
CA PRO A 143 0.49 -4.16 -35.87
C PRO A 143 2.00 -4.01 -36.17
N GLU A 144 2.51 -4.75 -37.17
CA GLU A 144 3.94 -4.72 -37.55
C GLU A 144 4.47 -3.31 -37.84
N THR A 145 3.61 -2.40 -38.33
CA THR A 145 3.96 -1.00 -38.60
C THR A 145 4.36 -0.23 -37.34
N VAL A 146 3.75 -0.55 -36.19
CA VAL A 146 4.04 0.08 -34.89
C VAL A 146 5.24 -0.59 -34.24
N GLN A 147 5.38 -1.92 -34.36
CA GLN A 147 6.56 -2.65 -33.86
C GLN A 147 7.85 -2.12 -34.49
N ASN A 148 7.85 -1.88 -35.81
CA ASN A 148 9.00 -1.34 -36.54
C ASN A 148 9.36 0.12 -36.19
N GLN A 149 8.51 0.85 -35.45
CA GLN A 149 8.79 2.21 -34.96
C GLN A 149 9.30 2.23 -33.51
N ILE A 150 9.26 1.09 -32.83
CA ILE A 150 9.72 0.91 -31.44
C ILE A 150 11.15 0.35 -31.42
N TYR A 151 11.51 -0.47 -32.41
CA TYR A 151 12.87 -0.96 -32.68
C TYR A 151 13.66 -0.03 -33.60
#